data_AF-A0A2R6D8K2-F1
#
_entry.id   AF-A0A2R6D8K2-F1
#
_cell.length_a   1.000
_cell.length_b   1.000
_cell.length_c   1.000
_cell.angle_alpha   90.00
_cell.angle_beta   90.00
_cell.angle_gamma   90.00
#
_symmetry.space_group_name_H-M   'P 1'
#
loop_
_entity.id
_entity.type
_entity.pdbx_description
1 polymer ?
#
loop_
_entity_poly.entity_id
_entity_poly.type
_entity_poly.pdbx_seq_one_letter_code
_entity_poly.pdbx_strand_id
1 'polypeptide(L)'
;MIRLSDEARQLIGFIETESGATVRDCLVGDERVVFVVAPGEMADAIGPQGKTVARIEERVNKRVELVEDADDPDIFVANALRPAAVYDVTVRDRENDTVAYAEVNTADFGAAIGRNGQNIQTATELADRHFDIDGIELAPEPESLLDAVTETTGVEPADALFDARDERLVVLAQAFKEDITGRRLAMDVDGAF
;
A
#
# COMPACT_ATOMS: atom_id res chain seq x y z
N MET A 1 11.60 -19.42 2.00
CA MET A 1 12.51 -19.35 3.17
C MET A 1 13.20 -17.99 3.15
N ILE A 2 12.82 -17.12 4.09
CA ILE A 2 13.30 -15.75 4.21
C ILE A 2 14.81 -15.75 4.48
N ARG A 3 15.60 -15.15 3.59
CA ARG A 3 17.05 -15.00 3.76
C ARG A 3 17.35 -13.65 4.41
N LEU A 4 17.73 -13.67 5.68
CA LEU A 4 18.15 -12.49 6.43
C LEU A 4 19.66 -12.25 6.27
N SER A 5 20.08 -10.98 6.26
CA SER A 5 21.49 -10.60 6.39
C SER A 5 21.97 -10.75 7.85
N ASP A 6 23.28 -10.76 8.09
CA ASP A 6 23.82 -10.81 9.45
C ASP A 6 23.47 -9.56 10.25
N GLU A 7 23.41 -8.40 9.59
CA GLU A 7 22.91 -7.15 10.18
C GLU A 7 21.44 -7.31 10.59
N ALA A 8 20.58 -7.81 9.71
CA ALA A 8 19.16 -8.04 10.00
C ALA A 8 18.96 -8.97 11.21
N ARG A 9 19.72 -10.07 11.29
CA ARG A 9 19.67 -11.00 12.44
C ARG A 9 20.06 -10.33 13.76
N GLN A 10 21.12 -9.51 13.75
CA GLN A 10 21.55 -8.80 14.95
C GLN A 10 20.51 -7.76 15.40
N LEU A 11 19.89 -7.07 14.44
CA LEU A 11 18.83 -6.10 14.72
C LEU A 11 17.59 -6.77 15.29
N ILE A 12 17.16 -7.90 14.74
CA ILE A 12 16.06 -8.72 15.27
C ILE A 12 16.33 -9.08 16.73
N GLY A 13 17.47 -9.69 17.05
CA GLY A 13 17.77 -10.07 18.43
C GLY A 13 17.80 -8.87 19.39
N PHE A 14 18.19 -7.69 18.90
CA PHE A 14 18.17 -6.46 19.69
C PHE A 14 16.74 -5.97 19.97
N ILE A 15 15.89 -5.82 18.96
CA ILE A 15 14.51 -5.37 19.16
C ILE A 15 13.74 -6.36 20.03
N GLU A 16 13.90 -7.67 19.83
CA GLU A 16 13.23 -8.69 20.65
C GLU A 16 13.67 -8.60 22.12
N THR A 17 14.96 -8.36 22.37
CA THR A 17 15.48 -8.20 23.74
C THR A 17 14.96 -6.92 24.42
N GLU A 18 14.86 -5.81 23.68
CA GLU A 18 14.43 -4.52 24.22
C GLU A 18 12.92 -4.38 24.37
N SER A 19 12.15 -4.98 23.45
CA SER A 19 10.69 -4.85 23.39
C SER A 19 9.94 -6.02 23.99
N GLY A 20 10.50 -7.23 23.95
CA GLY A 20 9.79 -8.47 24.25
C GLY A 20 8.87 -8.95 23.13
N ALA A 21 8.72 -8.17 22.05
CA ALA A 21 7.98 -8.58 20.86
C ALA A 21 8.80 -9.56 20.01
N THR A 22 8.12 -10.44 19.30
CA THR A 22 8.66 -11.41 18.36
C THR A 22 8.77 -10.76 16.99
N VAL A 23 9.94 -10.87 16.36
CA VAL A 23 10.17 -10.30 15.03
C VAL A 23 10.40 -11.40 14.01
N ARG A 24 9.56 -11.38 12.97
CA ARG A 24 9.48 -12.41 11.92
C ARG A 24 10.42 -12.13 10.77
N ASP A 25 10.59 -10.85 10.45
CA ASP A 25 11.41 -10.41 9.34
C ASP A 25 11.97 -9.01 9.59
N CYS A 26 13.04 -8.68 8.86
CA CYS A 26 13.70 -7.39 8.92
C CYS A 26 14.26 -7.04 7.54
N LEU A 27 13.80 -5.91 6.99
CA LEU A 27 14.36 -5.28 5.80
C LEU A 27 15.22 -4.10 6.21
N VAL A 28 16.51 -4.17 5.87
CA VAL A 28 17.48 -3.14 6.18
C VAL A 28 17.73 -2.30 4.94
N GLY A 29 17.22 -1.06 4.94
CA GLY A 29 17.55 -0.06 3.94
C GLY A 29 18.65 0.89 4.41
N ASP A 30 18.99 1.86 3.54
CA ASP A 30 20.01 2.87 3.85
C ASP A 30 19.53 3.87 4.91
N GLU A 31 18.29 4.36 4.79
CA GLU A 31 17.72 5.41 5.66
C GLU A 31 16.75 4.87 6.72
N ARG A 32 16.21 3.66 6.52
CA ARG A 32 15.21 3.04 7.38
C ARG A 32 15.40 1.54 7.54
N VAL A 33 14.91 1.00 8.64
CA VAL A 33 14.79 -0.43 8.91
C VAL A 33 13.33 -0.74 9.14
N VAL A 34 12.82 -1.75 8.44
CA VAL A 34 11.43 -2.22 8.59
C VAL A 34 11.44 -3.56 9.29
N PHE A 35 10.73 -3.67 10.42
CA PHE A 35 10.55 -4.91 11.14
C PHE A 35 9.13 -5.44 10.95
N VAL A 36 9.02 -6.74 10.68
CA VAL A 36 7.73 -7.46 10.70
C VAL A 36 7.56 -8.07 12.08
N VAL A 37 6.58 -7.57 12.83
CA VAL A 37 6.31 -7.93 14.22
C VAL A 37 5.15 -8.91 14.27
N ALA A 38 5.22 -9.91 15.15
CA ALA A 38 4.14 -10.89 15.28
C ALA A 38 2.79 -10.23 15.61
N PRO A 39 1.66 -10.85 15.20
CA PRO A 39 0.34 -10.27 15.37
C PRO A 39 0.03 -10.01 16.85
N GLY A 40 -0.45 -8.81 17.17
CA GLY A 40 -0.82 -8.41 18.52
C GLY A 40 0.34 -7.90 19.39
N GLU A 41 1.58 -7.94 18.91
CA GLU A 41 2.78 -7.51 19.66
C GLU A 41 3.29 -6.12 19.22
N MET A 42 2.56 -5.43 18.33
CA MET A 42 2.90 -4.07 17.88
C MET A 42 3.03 -3.08 19.04
N ALA A 43 2.18 -3.19 20.06
CA ALA A 43 2.24 -2.30 21.23
C ALA A 43 3.54 -2.48 22.04
N ASP A 44 4.01 -3.73 22.15
CA ASP A 44 5.26 -4.05 22.85
C ASP A 44 6.47 -3.56 22.04
N ALA A 45 6.46 -3.76 20.72
CA ALA A 45 7.48 -3.25 19.80
C ALA A 45 7.61 -1.72 19.83
N ILE A 46 6.49 -0.99 19.89
CA ILE A 46 6.47 0.48 20.03
C ILE A 46 6.96 0.88 21.43
N GLY A 47 6.46 0.20 22.45
CA GLY A 47 6.75 0.46 23.86
C GLY A 47 6.10 1.74 24.41
N PRO A 48 6.22 1.98 25.73
CA PRO A 48 5.55 3.09 26.40
C PRO A 48 5.94 4.44 25.80
N GLN A 49 4.95 5.17 25.26
CA GLN A 49 5.16 6.47 24.60
C GLN A 49 6.17 6.42 23.43
N GLY A 50 6.33 5.26 22.78
CA GLY A 50 7.29 5.09 21.68
C GLY A 50 8.75 5.02 22.12
N LYS A 51 9.03 4.88 23.42
CA LYS A 51 10.41 4.87 23.94
C LYS A 51 11.23 3.68 23.48
N THR A 52 10.60 2.53 23.24
CA THR A 52 11.32 1.34 22.76
C THR A 52 11.77 1.55 21.32
N VAL A 53 10.86 1.93 20.44
CA VAL A 53 11.19 2.22 19.03
C VAL A 53 12.22 3.35 18.91
N ALA A 54 12.09 4.44 19.70
CA ALA A 54 13.06 5.54 19.71
C ALA A 54 14.48 5.11 20.11
N ARG A 55 14.62 4.23 21.12
CA ARG A 55 15.94 3.67 21.49
C ARG A 55 16.53 2.81 20.38
N ILE A 56 15.69 2.09 19.64
CA ILE A 56 16.15 1.29 18.52
C ILE A 56 16.64 2.19 17.40
N GLU A 57 15.88 3.24 17.04
CA GLU A 57 16.29 4.26 16.07
C GLU A 57 17.63 4.90 16.43
N GLU A 58 17.83 5.27 17.69
CA GLU A 58 19.10 5.81 18.19
C GLU A 58 20.27 4.83 18.01
N ARG A 59 20.04 3.53 18.23
CA ARG A 59 21.08 2.51 18.08
C ARG A 59 21.44 2.25 16.61
N VAL A 60 20.44 2.20 15.75
CA VAL A 60 20.64 1.85 14.33
C VAL A 60 20.97 3.07 13.46
N ASN A 61 20.78 4.27 13.99
CA ASN A 61 20.95 5.56 13.29
C ASN A 61 20.17 5.59 11.95
N LYS A 62 18.97 5.00 11.96
CA LYS A 62 18.03 4.89 10.85
C LYS A 62 16.61 4.99 11.42
N ARG A 63 15.65 5.41 10.61
CA ARG A 63 14.24 5.38 11.01
C ARG A 63 13.77 3.94 11.17
N VAL A 64 12.91 3.69 12.14
CA VAL A 64 12.32 2.36 12.35
C VAL A 64 10.86 2.39 11.94
N GLU A 65 10.49 1.45 11.08
CA GLU A 65 9.11 1.21 10.69
C GLU A 65 8.71 -0.21 11.13
N LEU A 66 7.44 -0.35 11.53
CA LEU A 66 6.90 -1.59 12.06
C LEU A 66 5.70 -1.99 11.19
N VAL A 67 5.73 -3.22 10.70
CA VAL A 67 4.63 -3.87 9.99
C VAL A 67 4.14 -5.01 10.86
N GLU A 68 2.83 -5.11 11.05
CA GLU A 68 2.25 -6.24 11.76
C GLU A 68 2.13 -7.42 10.79
N ASP A 69 2.65 -8.57 11.21
CA ASP A 69 2.50 -9.83 10.51
C ASP A 69 1.04 -10.26 10.45
N ALA A 70 0.71 -11.14 9.51
CA ALA A 70 -0.61 -11.73 9.40
C ALA A 70 -0.50 -13.10 8.75
N ASP A 71 -1.44 -14.00 9.05
CA ASP A 71 -1.50 -15.32 8.41
C ASP A 71 -2.13 -15.24 7.01
N ASP A 72 -3.00 -14.25 6.77
CA ASP A 72 -3.68 -14.04 5.51
C ASP A 72 -2.96 -12.96 4.65
N PRO A 73 -2.73 -13.21 3.35
CA PRO A 73 -1.92 -12.35 2.49
C PRO A 73 -2.53 -10.96 2.23
N ASP A 74 -3.86 -10.87 2.16
CA ASP A 74 -4.62 -9.63 2.00
C ASP A 74 -4.41 -8.70 3.21
N ILE A 75 -4.52 -9.24 4.42
CA ILE A 75 -4.27 -8.51 5.67
C ILE A 75 -2.80 -8.08 5.75
N PHE A 76 -1.86 -8.96 5.39
CA PHE A 76 -0.44 -8.64 5.41
C PHE A 76 -0.08 -7.50 4.45
N VAL A 77 -0.58 -7.55 3.21
CA VAL A 77 -0.37 -6.49 2.21
C VAL A 77 -0.97 -5.17 2.70
N ALA A 78 -2.17 -5.19 3.27
CA ALA A 78 -2.79 -4.00 3.86
C ALA A 78 -1.93 -3.40 4.98
N ASN A 79 -1.39 -4.24 5.88
CA ASN A 79 -0.50 -3.81 6.95
C ASN A 79 0.80 -3.21 6.42
N ALA A 80 1.37 -3.79 5.36
CA ALA A 80 2.63 -3.35 4.76
C ALA A 80 2.51 -2.02 4.00
N LEU A 81 1.31 -1.65 3.54
CA LEU A 81 1.05 -0.38 2.83
C LEU A 81 0.78 0.81 3.76
N ARG A 82 0.73 0.60 5.08
CA ARG A 82 0.59 1.69 6.06
C ARG A 82 1.69 2.74 5.84
N PRO A 83 1.36 4.05 5.91
CA PRO A 83 0.18 4.63 6.54
C PRO A 83 -1.05 4.80 5.63
N ALA A 84 -1.00 4.36 4.35
CA ALA A 84 -2.18 4.44 3.49
C ALA A 84 -3.32 3.57 4.04
N ALA A 85 -4.54 4.08 4.01
CA ALA A 85 -5.72 3.30 4.35
C ALA A 85 -6.09 2.38 3.19
N VAL A 86 -5.90 1.07 3.39
CA VAL A 86 -6.29 0.03 2.43
C VAL A 86 -7.65 -0.53 2.84
N TYR A 87 -8.59 -0.54 1.90
CA TYR A 87 -9.99 -0.93 2.14
C TYR A 87 -10.24 -2.40 1.83
N ASP A 88 -9.65 -2.89 0.75
CA ASP A 88 -9.70 -4.28 0.32
C ASP A 88 -8.39 -4.66 -0.36
N VAL A 89 -8.03 -5.94 -0.28
CA VAL A 89 -6.94 -6.50 -1.07
C VAL A 89 -7.42 -7.79 -1.72
N THR A 90 -7.37 -7.82 -3.05
CA THR A 90 -7.65 -9.04 -3.82
C THR A 90 -6.35 -9.57 -4.42
N VAL A 91 -5.96 -10.80 -4.06
CA VAL A 91 -4.80 -11.48 -4.67
C VAL A 91 -5.26 -12.31 -5.88
N ARG A 92 -4.54 -12.20 -7.01
CA ARG A 92 -4.83 -12.98 -8.21
C ARG A 92 -3.58 -13.54 -8.85
N ASP A 93 -3.66 -14.80 -9.25
CA ASP A 93 -2.68 -15.45 -10.10
C ASP A 93 -2.88 -14.99 -11.56
N ARG A 94 -1.81 -14.52 -12.19
CA ARG A 94 -1.68 -14.33 -13.64
C ARG A 94 -0.82 -15.47 -14.20
N GLU A 95 -0.61 -15.51 -15.52
CA GLU A 95 0.08 -16.65 -16.16
C GLU A 95 1.50 -16.91 -15.61
N ASN A 96 2.22 -15.88 -15.16
CA ASN A 96 3.60 -16.01 -14.68
C ASN A 96 3.89 -15.28 -13.36
N ASP A 97 2.89 -14.62 -12.79
CA ASP A 97 3.04 -13.70 -11.65
C ASP A 97 1.79 -13.69 -10.76
N THR A 98 1.97 -13.54 -9.46
CA THR A 98 0.90 -13.33 -8.48
C THR A 98 0.84 -11.85 -8.11
N VAL A 99 -0.32 -11.22 -8.27
CA VAL A 99 -0.49 -9.78 -8.02
C VAL A 99 -1.57 -9.51 -7.00
N ALA A 100 -1.25 -8.69 -6.00
CA ALA A 100 -2.22 -8.13 -5.06
C ALA A 100 -2.75 -6.79 -5.57
N TYR A 101 -4.07 -6.66 -5.68
CA TYR A 101 -4.75 -5.41 -5.99
C TYR A 101 -5.25 -4.80 -4.69
N ALA A 102 -4.68 -3.67 -4.28
CA ALA A 102 -5.04 -2.97 -3.06
C ALA A 102 -5.94 -1.79 -3.38
N GLU A 103 -7.18 -1.81 -2.87
CA GLU A 103 -8.12 -0.70 -2.97
C GLU A 103 -7.79 0.36 -1.93
N VAL A 104 -7.49 1.58 -2.37
CA VAL A 104 -7.01 2.69 -1.53
C VAL A 104 -7.77 3.96 -1.90
N ASN A 105 -7.98 4.84 -0.93
CA ASN A 105 -8.48 6.18 -1.23
C ASN A 105 -7.47 6.90 -2.14
N THR A 106 -7.96 7.57 -3.18
CA THR A 106 -7.05 8.26 -4.12
C THR A 106 -6.18 9.34 -3.45
N ALA A 107 -6.63 9.94 -2.34
CA ALA A 107 -5.83 10.86 -1.54
C ALA A 107 -4.62 10.18 -0.87
N ASP A 108 -4.72 8.89 -0.58
CA ASP A 108 -3.68 8.08 0.08
C ASP A 108 -2.74 7.38 -0.89
N PHE A 109 -2.97 7.46 -2.21
CA PHE A 109 -2.05 6.88 -3.22
C PHE A 109 -0.61 7.37 -3.04
N GLY A 110 -0.43 8.65 -2.72
CA GLY A 110 0.89 9.22 -2.45
C GLY A 110 1.59 8.58 -1.25
N ALA A 111 0.83 8.25 -0.19
CA ALA A 111 1.35 7.55 0.98
C ALA A 111 1.65 6.08 0.67
N ALA A 112 0.76 5.40 -0.07
CA ALA A 112 0.92 4.00 -0.46
C ALA A 112 2.16 3.81 -1.34
N ILE A 113 2.38 4.68 -2.33
CA ILE A 113 3.57 4.67 -3.19
C ILE A 113 4.81 5.07 -2.38
N GLY A 114 4.70 6.12 -1.56
CA GLY A 114 5.81 6.69 -0.80
C GLY A 114 6.79 7.47 -1.68
N ARG A 115 7.75 8.15 -1.04
CA ARG A 115 8.77 8.92 -1.75
C ARG A 115 9.60 8.00 -2.64
N ASN A 116 9.72 8.31 -3.92
CA ASN A 116 10.43 7.48 -4.93
C ASN A 116 9.90 6.04 -5.05
N GLY A 117 8.65 5.78 -4.65
CA GLY A 117 8.10 4.42 -4.67
C GLY A 117 8.59 3.53 -3.52
N GLN A 118 9.29 4.09 -2.54
CA GLN A 118 9.93 3.30 -1.48
C GLN A 118 8.93 2.47 -0.66
N ASN A 119 7.72 2.99 -0.42
CA ASN A 119 6.74 2.30 0.43
C ASN A 119 6.16 1.09 -0.29
N ILE A 120 5.65 1.27 -1.51
CA ILE A 120 5.11 0.17 -2.31
C ILE A 120 6.19 -0.88 -2.64
N GLN A 121 7.44 -0.48 -2.87
CA GLN A 121 8.55 -1.42 -3.07
C GLN A 121 8.84 -2.27 -1.83
N THR A 122 8.85 -1.66 -0.64
CA THR A 122 9.00 -2.40 0.62
C THR A 122 7.83 -3.34 0.86
N ALA A 123 6.59 -2.89 0.61
CA ALA A 123 5.41 -3.73 0.74
C ALA A 123 5.46 -4.93 -0.22
N THR A 124 5.84 -4.72 -1.49
CA THR A 124 6.02 -5.80 -2.48
C THR A 124 7.13 -6.77 -2.06
N GLU A 125 8.27 -6.29 -1.59
CA GLU A 125 9.37 -7.16 -1.14
C GLU A 125 8.96 -8.02 0.08
N LEU A 126 8.20 -7.45 1.01
CA LEU A 126 7.65 -8.23 2.12
C LEU A 126 6.60 -9.24 1.63
N ALA A 127 5.68 -8.83 0.75
CA ALA A 127 4.65 -9.72 0.23
C ALA A 127 5.25 -10.91 -0.56
N ASP A 128 6.28 -10.67 -1.36
CA ASP A 128 7.06 -11.71 -2.05
C ASP A 128 7.67 -12.71 -1.05
N ARG A 129 8.38 -12.20 -0.04
CA ARG A 129 9.11 -13.05 0.92
C ARG A 129 8.22 -13.92 1.80
N HIS A 130 6.99 -13.48 2.09
CA HIS A 130 6.05 -14.15 2.99
C HIS A 130 4.97 -14.95 2.27
N PHE A 131 4.55 -14.50 1.08
CA PHE A 131 3.38 -15.04 0.36
C PHE A 131 3.60 -15.31 -1.13
N ASP A 132 4.83 -15.19 -1.65
CA ASP A 132 5.15 -15.36 -3.07
C ASP A 132 4.27 -14.46 -3.98
N ILE A 133 4.03 -13.22 -3.54
CA ILE A 133 3.32 -12.17 -4.31
C ILE A 133 4.35 -11.29 -5.03
N ASP A 134 4.37 -11.38 -6.36
CA ASP A 134 5.35 -10.69 -7.22
C ASP A 134 5.10 -9.18 -7.33
N GLY A 135 3.88 -8.71 -7.09
CA GLY A 135 3.52 -7.31 -7.30
C GLY A 135 2.31 -6.83 -6.51
N ILE A 136 2.28 -5.52 -6.28
CA ILE A 136 1.14 -4.80 -5.70
C ILE A 136 0.72 -3.72 -6.70
N GLU A 137 -0.57 -3.71 -7.05
CA GLU A 137 -1.19 -2.67 -7.88
C GLU A 137 -2.24 -1.92 -7.05
N LEU A 138 -2.18 -0.59 -7.08
CA LEU A 138 -3.16 0.26 -6.39
C LEU A 138 -4.39 0.46 -7.28
N ALA A 139 -5.56 0.22 -6.72
CA ALA A 139 -6.84 0.53 -7.33
C ALA A 139 -7.54 1.61 -6.49
N PRO A 140 -8.24 2.57 -7.13
CA PRO A 140 -9.06 3.50 -6.39
C PRO A 140 -10.25 2.74 -5.81
N GLU A 141 -10.53 2.95 -4.52
CA GLU A 141 -11.77 2.46 -3.94
C GLU A 141 -12.99 3.06 -4.68
N PRO A 142 -14.13 2.35 -4.75
CA PRO A 142 -15.30 2.82 -5.48
C PRO A 142 -15.80 4.20 -5.03
N GLU A 143 -15.79 4.51 -3.73
CA GLU A 143 -16.26 5.79 -3.20
C GLU A 143 -15.39 6.97 -3.66
N SER A 144 -14.07 6.80 -3.74
CA SER A 144 -13.16 7.81 -4.29
C SER A 144 -13.47 8.17 -5.75
N LEU A 145 -13.94 7.20 -6.54
CA LEU A 145 -14.35 7.45 -7.92
C LEU A 145 -15.65 8.28 -7.98
N LEU A 146 -16.56 8.04 -7.04
CA LEU A 146 -17.80 8.79 -6.93
C LEU A 146 -17.53 10.25 -6.53
N ASP A 147 -16.66 10.48 -5.55
CA ASP A 147 -16.27 11.82 -5.12
C ASP A 147 -15.65 12.62 -6.26
N ALA A 148 -14.72 12.00 -7.01
CA ALA A 148 -14.08 12.64 -8.16
C ALA A 148 -15.09 13.02 -9.26
N VAL A 149 -16.10 12.18 -9.50
CA VAL A 149 -17.19 12.48 -10.44
C VAL A 149 -18.03 13.66 -9.94
N THR A 150 -18.39 13.68 -8.66
CA THR A 150 -19.16 14.77 -8.05
C THR A 150 -18.39 16.09 -8.11
N GLU A 151 -17.10 16.10 -7.76
CA GLU A 151 -16.25 17.29 -7.84
C GLU A 151 -16.11 17.82 -9.28
N THR A 152 -15.99 16.92 -10.25
CA THR A 152 -15.80 17.28 -11.66
C THR A 152 -17.10 17.77 -12.32
N THR A 153 -18.24 17.15 -11.98
CA THR A 153 -19.53 17.36 -12.67
C THR A 153 -20.51 18.21 -11.88
N GLY A 154 -20.34 18.32 -10.57
CA GLY A 154 -21.30 18.92 -9.65
C GLY A 154 -22.58 18.10 -9.46
N VAL A 155 -22.61 16.83 -9.89
CA VAL A 155 -23.78 15.95 -9.82
C VAL A 155 -23.52 14.81 -8.83
N GLU A 156 -24.45 14.62 -7.89
CA GLU A 156 -24.39 13.52 -6.91
C GLU A 156 -24.58 12.15 -7.60
N PRO A 157 -23.85 11.09 -7.19
CA PRO A 157 -23.90 9.78 -7.84
C PRO A 157 -25.28 9.11 -7.81
N ALA A 158 -26.05 9.31 -6.75
CA ALA A 158 -27.41 8.78 -6.66
C ALA A 158 -28.36 9.40 -7.71
N ASP A 159 -28.05 10.62 -8.17
CA ASP A 159 -28.75 11.32 -9.25
C ASP A 159 -28.16 10.98 -10.64
N ALA A 160 -27.00 10.31 -10.68
CA ALA A 160 -26.33 9.80 -11.88
C ALA A 160 -26.59 8.28 -12.05
N LEU A 161 -27.70 7.95 -12.70
CA LEU A 161 -28.21 6.60 -13.06
C LEU A 161 -27.32 5.38 -12.72
N PHE A 162 -27.74 4.63 -11.69
CA PHE A 162 -27.44 3.21 -11.53
C PHE A 162 -28.44 2.41 -12.39
N ASP A 163 -28.00 1.65 -13.40
CA ASP A 163 -28.91 0.75 -14.13
C ASP A 163 -29.10 -0.55 -13.34
N ALA A 164 -30.20 -0.61 -12.58
CA ALA A 164 -30.58 -1.76 -11.76
C ALA A 164 -30.82 -3.06 -12.55
N ARG A 165 -30.83 -3.04 -13.89
CA ARG A 165 -31.02 -4.25 -14.71
C ARG A 165 -29.73 -5.00 -15.01
N ASP A 166 -28.59 -4.34 -14.94
CA ASP A 166 -27.30 -4.87 -15.44
C ASP A 166 -26.18 -4.86 -14.38
N GLU A 167 -26.54 -4.57 -13.11
CA GLU A 167 -25.64 -4.56 -11.94
C GLU A 167 -24.31 -3.83 -12.19
N ARG A 168 -24.33 -2.75 -12.98
CA ARG A 168 -23.16 -1.95 -13.34
C ARG A 168 -23.36 -0.47 -13.05
N LEU A 169 -22.31 0.14 -12.49
CA LEU A 169 -22.18 1.58 -12.34
C LEU A 169 -21.97 2.21 -13.73
N VAL A 170 -22.93 3.01 -14.21
CA VAL A 170 -22.78 3.75 -15.48
C VAL A 170 -22.23 5.14 -15.18
N VAL A 171 -20.94 5.24 -14.86
CA VAL A 171 -20.25 6.53 -14.83
C VAL A 171 -20.07 6.99 -16.27
N LEU A 172 -20.57 8.20 -16.56
CA LEU A 172 -20.62 8.90 -17.85
C LEU A 172 -19.57 8.50 -18.90
N ALA A 173 -19.83 7.43 -19.66
CA ALA A 173 -19.28 7.28 -21.00
C ALA A 173 -20.04 8.12 -22.05
N GLN A 174 -21.12 8.80 -21.64
CA GLN A 174 -21.95 9.60 -22.56
C GLN A 174 -21.72 11.11 -22.51
N ALA A 175 -21.15 11.68 -21.44
CA ALA A 175 -20.74 13.10 -21.46
C ALA A 175 -19.48 13.33 -22.31
N PHE A 176 -18.60 12.34 -22.45
CA PHE A 176 -17.38 12.48 -23.23
C PHE A 176 -17.57 12.33 -24.76
N LYS A 177 -18.71 11.82 -25.24
CA LYS A 177 -18.90 11.63 -26.69
C LYS A 177 -19.27 12.92 -27.42
N GLU A 178 -19.85 13.90 -26.72
CA GLU A 178 -20.26 15.17 -27.33
C GLU A 178 -19.23 16.30 -27.17
N ASP A 179 -18.38 16.29 -26.13
CA ASP A 179 -17.39 17.36 -25.93
C ASP A 179 -16.04 17.14 -26.66
N ILE A 180 -15.65 15.88 -26.95
CA ILE A 180 -14.44 15.61 -27.76
C ILE A 180 -14.69 15.95 -29.25
N THR A 181 -15.94 15.95 -29.71
CA THR A 181 -16.25 16.32 -31.10
C THR A 181 -16.16 17.84 -31.32
N GLY A 182 -16.10 18.66 -30.25
CA GLY A 182 -16.20 20.12 -30.33
C GLY A 182 -14.95 20.94 -30.01
N ARG A 183 -13.97 20.43 -29.25
CA ARG A 183 -12.79 21.22 -28.85
C ARG A 183 -11.48 20.46 -29.00
N ARG A 184 -10.77 20.84 -30.06
CA ARG A 184 -9.34 20.64 -30.28
C ARG A 184 -8.52 21.18 -29.09
N LEU A 185 -8.24 20.33 -28.11
CA LEU A 185 -7.08 20.49 -27.24
C LEU A 185 -5.92 19.73 -27.90
N ALA A 186 -5.25 20.44 -28.81
CA ALA A 186 -3.89 20.11 -29.17
C ALA A 186 -3.00 20.54 -27.99
N MET A 187 -2.46 19.58 -27.26
CA MET A 187 -1.13 19.71 -26.68
C MET A 187 -0.31 18.56 -27.23
N ASP A 188 0.53 18.92 -28.20
CA ASP A 188 1.66 18.12 -28.65
C ASP A 188 2.53 17.75 -27.45
N VAL A 189 2.76 16.45 -27.27
CA VAL A 189 4.04 15.96 -26.77
C VAL A 189 4.74 15.38 -27.98
N ASP A 190 5.59 16.20 -28.60
CA ASP A 190 6.59 15.77 -29.58
C ASP A 190 7.39 14.59 -29.00
N GLY A 191 7.63 13.60 -29.86
CA GLY A 191 8.05 12.26 -29.48
C GLY A 191 9.51 12.10 -29.07
N ALA A 192 9.82 10.93 -28.53
CA ALA A 192 11.06 10.19 -28.77
C ALA A 192 10.99 8.78 -28.12
N PHE A 193 11.14 7.78 -29.00
CA PHE A 193 11.45 6.35 -28.80
C PHE A 193 10.33 5.39 -28.40
#